data_AF-A0A4V2S6S5-F1
#
_entry.id   AF-A0A4V2S6S5-F1
#
_cell.length_a   1.000
_cell.length_b   1.000
_cell.length_c   1.000
_cell.angle_alpha   90.00
_cell.angle_beta   90.00
_cell.angle_gamma   90.00
#
_symmetry.space_group_name_H-M   'P 1'
#
loop_
_entity.id
_entity.type
_entity.pdbx_description
1 polymer ?
#
loop_
_entity_poly.entity_id
_entity_poly.type
_entity_poly.pdbx_seq_one_letter_code
_entity_poly.pdbx_strand_id
1 'polypeptide(L)'
;MIYGDDVVDHHWPYDGPHNDDQTTQAAAAISRLVRYLNNATGPGHSDSALPYAAIGYRVISNLTNAVHGLRQLLPQLAEFLERQAADPTLYDDRRGGPNAMPADDTASAAAYSLRSAMRHVSELASDLNLARSHAVHLGNEDPR
;
A
#
# COMPACT_ATOMS: atom_id res chain seq x y z
N MET A 1 12.48 -16.60 15.29
CA MET A 1 11.20 -16.10 14.74
C MET A 1 11.60 -15.10 13.69
N ILE A 2 11.35 -15.38 12.41
CA ILE A 2 11.66 -14.43 11.33
C ILE A 2 10.57 -13.35 11.42
N TYR A 3 10.96 -12.11 11.69
CA TYR A 3 10.02 -10.99 11.71
C TYR A 3 9.61 -10.67 10.27
N GLY A 4 8.42 -10.11 10.07
CA GLY A 4 7.96 -9.73 8.72
C GLY A 4 8.94 -8.79 8.02
N ASP A 5 9.61 -7.93 8.80
CA ASP A 5 10.65 -7.01 8.35
C ASP A 5 11.85 -7.77 7.74
N ASP A 6 12.26 -8.91 8.32
CA ASP A 6 13.37 -9.73 7.80
C ASP A 6 13.06 -10.30 6.40
N VAL A 7 11.79 -10.60 6.11
CA VAL A 7 11.36 -11.12 4.80
C VAL A 7 11.32 -10.02 3.75
N VAL A 8 10.81 -8.84 4.13
CA VAL A 8 10.75 -7.68 3.24
C VAL A 8 12.17 -7.18 2.94
N ASP A 9 13.01 -6.99 3.96
CA ASP A 9 14.38 -6.48 3.83
C ASP A 9 15.29 -7.40 3.02
N HIS A 10 15.03 -8.72 3.02
CA HIS A 10 15.76 -9.67 2.18
C HIS A 10 15.54 -9.42 0.68
N HIS A 11 14.35 -8.97 0.29
CA HIS A 11 13.97 -8.74 -1.11
C HIS A 11 14.06 -7.26 -1.52
N TRP A 12 13.73 -6.35 -0.61
CA TRP A 12 13.73 -4.90 -0.79
C TRP A 12 14.37 -4.23 0.43
N PRO A 13 15.71 -4.17 0.49
CA PRO A 13 16.41 -3.55 1.62
C PRO A 13 15.98 -2.10 1.79
N TYR A 14 15.63 -1.72 3.02
CA TYR A 14 15.16 -0.37 3.34
C TYR A 14 16.13 0.74 2.89
N ASP A 15 17.44 0.54 3.10
CA ASP A 15 18.49 1.53 2.74
C ASP A 15 19.02 1.38 1.30
N GLY A 16 18.45 0.44 0.52
CA GLY A 16 18.79 0.21 -0.88
C GLY A 16 19.95 -0.76 -1.12
N PRO A 17 20.48 -0.80 -2.37
CA PRO A 17 20.19 0.09 -3.49
C PRO A 17 18.72 0.01 -3.95
N HIS A 18 18.19 1.12 -4.47
CA HIS A 18 16.86 1.17 -5.08
C HIS A 18 17.00 1.35 -6.60
N ASN A 19 16.24 0.58 -7.37
CA ASN A 19 16.08 0.78 -8.81
C ASN A 19 14.61 0.70 -9.23
N ASP A 20 14.33 0.99 -10.50
CA ASP A 20 13.01 0.97 -11.11
C ASP A 20 12.33 -0.40 -11.02
N ASP A 21 13.05 -1.47 -11.34
CA ASP A 21 12.57 -2.84 -11.26
C ASP A 21 12.15 -3.22 -9.83
N GLN A 22 13.01 -2.96 -8.85
CA GLN A 22 12.78 -3.25 -7.44
C GLN A 22 11.59 -2.44 -6.90
N THR A 23 11.51 -1.15 -7.24
CA THR A 23 10.40 -0.27 -6.81
C THR A 23 9.07 -0.77 -7.37
N THR A 24 9.05 -1.16 -8.65
CA THR A 24 7.85 -1.70 -9.31
C THR A 24 7.45 -3.06 -8.72
N GLN A 25 8.43 -3.94 -8.46
CA GLN A 25 8.20 -5.23 -7.82
C GLN A 25 7.65 -5.08 -6.39
N ALA A 26 8.17 -4.13 -5.61
CA ALA A 26 7.67 -3.85 -4.26
C ALA A 26 6.19 -3.41 -4.29
N ALA A 27 5.83 -2.50 -5.21
CA ALA A 27 4.44 -2.09 -5.39
C ALA A 27 3.53 -3.27 -5.81
N ALA A 28 3.99 -4.12 -6.72
CA ALA A 28 3.26 -5.32 -7.13
C ALA A 28 3.09 -6.33 -5.98
N ALA A 29 4.09 -6.43 -5.09
CA ALA A 29 4.04 -7.31 -3.93
C ALA A 29 2.94 -6.91 -2.95
N ILE A 30 2.67 -5.61 -2.77
CA ILE A 30 1.54 -5.13 -1.93
C ILE A 30 0.22 -5.76 -2.38
N SER A 31 -0.07 -5.73 -3.69
CA SER A 31 -1.30 -6.34 -4.24
C SER A 31 -1.36 -7.85 -3.99
N ARG A 32 -0.22 -8.55 -4.14
CA ARG A 32 -0.12 -10.00 -3.88
C ARG A 32 -0.33 -10.33 -2.40
N LEU A 33 0.23 -9.53 -1.50
CA LEU A 33 0.08 -9.69 -0.05
C LEU A 33 -1.36 -9.46 0.39
N VAL A 34 -2.05 -8.44 -0.13
CA VAL A 34 -3.48 -8.23 0.12
C VAL A 34 -4.30 -9.43 -0.36
N ARG A 35 -4.01 -9.97 -1.54
CA ARG A 35 -4.68 -11.18 -2.03
C ARG A 35 -4.44 -12.39 -1.12
N TYR A 36 -3.21 -12.55 -0.63
CA TYR A 36 -2.88 -13.60 0.33
C TYR A 36 -3.68 -13.44 1.63
N LEU A 37 -3.70 -12.23 2.20
CA LEU A 37 -4.46 -11.93 3.41
C LEU A 37 -5.96 -12.22 3.21
N ASN A 38 -6.56 -11.76 2.11
CA ASN A 38 -7.97 -12.03 1.80
C ASN A 38 -8.28 -13.53 1.75
N ASN A 39 -7.38 -14.35 1.17
CA ASN A 39 -7.55 -15.79 1.12
C ASN A 39 -7.38 -16.45 2.50
N ALA A 40 -6.40 -16.01 3.28
CA ALA A 40 -6.10 -16.52 4.61
C ALA A 40 -7.21 -16.18 5.62
N THR A 41 -7.81 -15.00 5.52
CA THR A 41 -8.89 -14.55 6.41
C THR A 41 -10.29 -14.94 5.91
N GLY A 42 -10.39 -15.63 4.78
CA GLY A 42 -11.66 -16.07 4.21
C GLY A 42 -12.20 -17.37 4.85
N PRO A 43 -13.46 -17.73 4.55
CA PRO A 43 -14.15 -18.85 5.21
C PRO A 43 -13.48 -20.23 5.11
N GLY A 44 -12.58 -20.43 4.13
CA GLY A 44 -11.87 -21.69 3.94
C GLY A 44 -10.60 -21.87 4.79
N HIS A 45 -10.06 -20.78 5.37
CA HIS A 45 -8.76 -20.81 6.05
C HIS A 45 -8.75 -20.06 7.38
N SER A 46 -9.80 -19.28 7.70
CA SER A 46 -9.85 -18.40 8.87
C SER A 46 -9.56 -19.13 10.18
N ASP A 47 -10.06 -20.35 10.34
CA ASP A 47 -9.89 -21.11 11.59
C ASP A 47 -8.42 -21.46 11.86
N SER A 48 -7.62 -21.61 10.79
CA SER A 48 -6.19 -21.91 10.86
C SER A 48 -5.30 -20.66 10.85
N ALA A 49 -5.71 -19.62 10.14
CA ALA A 49 -4.92 -18.41 9.94
C ALA A 49 -5.22 -17.29 10.97
N LEU A 50 -6.43 -17.28 11.51
CA LEU A 50 -6.90 -16.39 12.57
C LEU A 50 -7.50 -17.17 13.75
N PRO A 51 -6.79 -18.17 14.33
CA PRO A 51 -7.35 -19.01 15.40
C PRO A 51 -7.67 -18.23 16.69
N TYR A 52 -7.06 -17.05 16.86
CA TYR A 52 -7.21 -16.23 18.05
C TYR A 52 -7.45 -14.76 17.69
N ALA A 53 -8.25 -14.06 18.50
CA ALA A 53 -8.54 -12.64 18.37
C ALA A 53 -7.26 -11.78 18.43
N ALA A 54 -6.26 -12.20 19.20
CA ALA A 54 -4.94 -11.55 19.24
C ALA A 54 -4.24 -11.51 17.86
N ILE A 55 -4.45 -12.52 17.01
CA ILE A 55 -3.90 -12.53 15.64
C ILE A 55 -4.68 -11.55 14.77
N GLY A 56 -6.01 -11.51 14.88
CA GLY A 56 -6.83 -10.50 14.22
C GLY A 56 -6.40 -9.07 14.56
N TYR A 57 -6.18 -8.78 15.84
CA TYR A 57 -5.62 -7.50 16.29
C TYR A 57 -4.26 -7.17 15.64
N ARG A 58 -3.34 -8.15 15.55
CA ARG A 58 -2.03 -7.96 14.91
C ARG A 58 -2.17 -7.67 13.41
N VAL A 59 -3.06 -8.36 12.71
CA VAL A 59 -3.32 -8.11 11.28
C VAL A 59 -3.86 -6.70 11.08
N ILE A 60 -4.88 -6.29 11.85
CA ILE A 60 -5.44 -4.92 11.79
C ILE A 60 -4.36 -3.87 12.09
N SER A 61 -3.50 -4.13 13.08
CA SER A 61 -2.40 -3.22 13.43
C SER A 61 -1.39 -3.04 12.30
N ASN A 62 -1.01 -4.12 11.62
CA ASN A 62 -0.10 -4.04 10.47
C ASN A 62 -0.74 -3.34 9.27
N LEU A 63 -2.02 -3.60 9.00
CA LEU A 63 -2.77 -2.88 7.96
C LEU A 63 -2.85 -1.38 8.28
N THR A 64 -3.07 -1.03 9.55
CA THR A 64 -3.06 0.38 10.01
C THR A 64 -1.72 1.03 9.71
N ASN A 65 -0.60 0.38 10.02
CA ASN A 65 0.74 0.88 9.74
C ASN A 65 0.99 1.05 8.24
N ALA A 66 0.60 0.07 7.42
CA ALA A 66 0.72 0.16 5.97
C ALA A 66 -0.05 1.36 5.40
N VAL A 67 -1.29 1.59 5.85
CA VAL A 67 -2.11 2.75 5.44
C VAL A 67 -1.48 4.07 5.90
N HIS A 68 -0.88 4.14 7.09
CA HIS A 68 -0.10 5.33 7.49
C HIS A 68 1.08 5.57 6.56
N GLY A 69 1.80 4.53 6.15
CA GLY A 69 2.89 4.64 5.17
C GLY A 69 2.45 5.22 3.82
N LEU A 70 1.23 4.91 3.37
CA LEU A 70 0.67 5.48 2.14
C LEU A 70 0.53 7.01 2.20
N ARG A 71 0.39 7.60 3.39
CA ARG A 71 0.33 9.07 3.56
C ARG A 71 1.62 9.77 3.14
N GLN A 72 2.75 9.07 3.19
CA GLN A 72 4.03 9.57 2.70
C GLN A 72 4.25 9.21 1.23
N LEU A 73 3.96 7.95 0.85
CA LEU A 73 4.22 7.46 -0.51
C LEU A 73 3.43 8.21 -1.58
N LEU A 74 2.13 8.48 -1.35
CA LEU A 74 1.29 9.16 -2.33
C LEU A 74 1.76 10.59 -2.69
N PRO A 75 2.11 11.48 -1.73
CA PRO A 75 2.71 12.76 -2.06
C PRO A 75 4.03 12.64 -2.82
N GLN A 76 4.90 11.69 -2.45
CA GLN A 76 6.17 11.47 -3.16
C GLN A 76 5.94 11.10 -4.64
N LEU A 77 4.94 10.24 -4.91
CA LEU A 77 4.54 9.91 -6.27
C LEU A 77 3.90 11.09 -7.01
N ALA A 78 3.11 11.92 -6.31
CA ALA A 78 2.54 13.13 -6.89
C ALA A 78 3.63 14.13 -7.31
N GLU A 79 4.61 14.37 -6.44
CA GLU A 79 5.77 15.23 -6.74
C GLU A 79 6.61 14.67 -7.89
N PHE A 80 6.76 13.34 -7.97
CA PHE A 80 7.42 12.70 -9.11
C PHE A 80 6.68 13.01 -10.42
N LEU A 81 5.35 12.86 -10.45
CA LEU A 81 4.54 13.15 -11.64
C LEU A 81 4.58 14.63 -12.04
N GLU A 82 4.63 15.56 -11.09
CA GLU A 82 4.80 16.97 -11.40
C GLU A 82 6.16 17.28 -12.02
N ARG A 83 7.22 16.62 -11.56
CA ARG A 83 8.53 16.73 -12.22
C ARG A 83 8.49 16.18 -13.64
N GLN A 84 7.80 15.05 -13.86
CA GLN A 84 7.61 14.50 -15.21
C GLN A 84 6.79 15.43 -16.10
N ALA A 85 5.80 16.15 -15.57
CA ALA A 85 5.02 17.12 -16.33
C ALA A 85 5.87 18.25 -16.94
N ALA A 86 7.03 18.55 -16.36
CA ALA A 86 7.98 19.52 -16.88
C ALA A 86 8.95 18.95 -17.94
N ASP A 87 8.93 17.64 -18.18
CA ASP A 87 9.79 16.97 -19.16
C ASP A 87 9.19 17.14 -20.58
N PRO A 88 9.87 17.83 -21.52
CA PRO A 88 9.36 18.05 -22.86
C PRO A 88 9.28 16.76 -23.71
N THR A 89 9.87 15.65 -23.24
CA THR A 89 9.81 14.35 -23.89
C THR A 89 8.63 13.50 -23.43
N LEU A 90 7.91 13.92 -22.38
CA LEU A 90 6.72 13.23 -21.87
C LEU A 90 5.58 13.29 -22.89
N TYR A 91 4.95 12.15 -23.17
CA TYR A 91 3.86 12.02 -24.15
C TYR A 91 2.70 11.19 -23.61
N ASP A 92 1.48 11.42 -24.14
CA ASP A 92 0.26 10.68 -23.82
C ASP A 92 -0.09 9.72 -24.96
N ASP A 93 0.10 8.43 -24.74
CA ASP A 93 -0.03 7.37 -25.75
C ASP A 93 -1.48 7.09 -26.17
N ARG A 94 -2.47 7.46 -25.34
CA ARG A 94 -3.91 7.31 -25.61
C ARG A 94 -4.35 8.09 -26.84
N ARG A 95 -3.59 9.12 -27.24
CA ARG A 95 -3.92 10.01 -28.36
C ARG A 95 -3.25 9.64 -29.68
N GLY A 96 -2.42 8.59 -29.72
CA GLY A 96 -1.96 7.85 -30.90
C GLY A 96 -1.33 8.65 -32.06
N GLY A 97 -0.06 8.37 -32.38
CA GLY A 97 0.57 8.74 -33.66
C GLY A 97 1.43 10.02 -33.62
N PRO A 98 1.84 10.57 -34.79
CA PRO A 98 2.77 11.70 -34.90
C PRO A 98 2.27 13.03 -34.29
N ASN A 99 1.11 13.03 -33.64
CA ASN A 99 0.48 14.17 -32.96
C ASN A 99 0.28 13.92 -31.46
N ALA A 100 1.09 13.06 -30.83
CA ALA A 100 1.09 12.93 -29.38
C ALA A 100 1.25 14.33 -28.76
N MET A 101 0.22 14.79 -28.06
CA MET A 101 0.23 16.10 -27.41
C MET A 101 1.13 16.04 -26.17
N PRO A 102 1.67 17.19 -25.72
CA PRO A 102 2.29 17.29 -24.41
C PRO A 102 1.42 16.63 -23.34
N ALA A 103 2.05 15.82 -22.50
CA ALA A 103 1.39 15.05 -21.43
C ALA A 103 1.46 15.73 -20.05
N ASP A 104 1.87 16.99 -20.02
CA ASP A 104 1.96 17.84 -18.83
C ASP A 104 0.62 17.93 -18.09
N ASP A 105 -0.48 18.15 -18.81
CA ASP A 105 -1.84 18.17 -18.25
C ASP A 105 -2.23 16.81 -17.63
N THR A 106 -1.88 15.70 -18.31
CA THR A 106 -2.19 14.34 -17.85
C THR A 106 -1.41 13.99 -16.59
N ALA A 107 -0.11 14.28 -16.56
CA ALA A 107 0.73 14.06 -15.39
C ALA A 107 0.28 14.93 -14.19
N SER A 108 -0.07 16.20 -14.44
CA SER A 108 -0.60 17.11 -13.41
C SER A 108 -1.94 16.62 -12.86
N ALA A 109 -2.84 16.12 -13.71
CA ALA A 109 -4.11 15.54 -13.29
C ALA A 109 -3.94 14.26 -12.45
N ALA A 110 -2.95 13.42 -12.80
CA ALA A 110 -2.61 12.23 -12.02
C ALA A 110 -2.03 12.61 -10.64
N ALA A 111 -1.12 13.59 -10.59
CA ALA A 111 -0.58 14.12 -9.32
C ALA A 111 -1.70 14.69 -8.42
N TYR A 112 -2.63 15.45 -8.98
CA TYR A 112 -3.80 15.96 -8.26
C TYR A 112 -4.66 14.82 -7.70
N SER A 113 -4.87 13.76 -8.47
CA SER A 113 -5.65 12.59 -8.04
C SER A 113 -4.99 11.86 -6.87
N LEU A 114 -3.66 11.71 -6.86
CA LEU A 114 -2.91 11.12 -5.74
C LEU A 114 -3.04 11.96 -4.46
N ARG A 115 -2.96 13.29 -4.57
CA ARG A 115 -3.18 14.18 -3.42
C ARG A 115 -4.61 14.12 -2.91
N SER A 116 -5.59 14.00 -3.80
CA SER A 116 -6.99 13.82 -3.44
C SER A 116 -7.19 12.51 -2.65
N ALA A 117 -6.54 11.43 -3.09
CA ALA A 117 -6.58 10.12 -2.43
C ALA A 117 -6.05 10.15 -0.98
N MET A 118 -5.15 11.08 -0.64
CA MET A 118 -4.64 11.21 0.73
C MET A 118 -5.73 11.50 1.76
N ARG A 119 -6.83 12.16 1.37
CA ARG A 119 -7.97 12.38 2.27
C ARG A 119 -8.61 11.05 2.66
N HIS A 120 -8.86 10.19 1.67
CA HIS A 120 -9.42 8.86 1.90
C HIS A 120 -8.47 7.93 2.67
N VAL A 121 -7.16 8.04 2.43
CA VAL A 121 -6.16 7.31 3.24
C VAL A 121 -6.21 7.74 4.71
N SER A 122 -6.42 9.04 4.97
CA SER A 122 -6.51 9.55 6.34
C SER A 122 -7.78 9.07 7.06
N GLU A 123 -8.92 9.05 6.36
CA GLU A 123 -10.17 8.47 6.85
C GLU A 123 -10.02 6.98 7.16
N LEU A 124 -9.49 6.20 6.20
CA LEU A 124 -9.24 4.76 6.40
C LEU A 124 -8.28 4.50 7.57
N ALA A 125 -7.23 5.30 7.72
CA ALA A 125 -6.30 5.16 8.84
C ALA A 125 -6.99 5.42 10.19
N SER A 126 -7.94 6.35 10.24
CA SER A 126 -8.76 6.63 11.43
C SER A 126 -9.65 5.45 11.78
N ASP A 127 -10.36 4.90 10.79
CA ASP A 127 -11.27 3.77 10.98
C ASP A 127 -10.52 2.50 11.41
N LEU A 128 -9.37 2.22 10.81
CA LEU A 128 -8.51 1.11 11.21
C LEU A 128 -7.94 1.28 12.62
N ASN A 129 -7.56 2.50 13.01
CA ASN A 129 -7.13 2.80 14.38
C ASN A 129 -8.26 2.55 15.39
N LEU A 130 -9.50 2.92 15.06
CA LEU A 130 -10.66 2.67 15.91
C LEU A 130 -10.92 1.16 16.02
N ALA A 131 -10.96 0.43 14.90
CA ALA A 131 -11.12 -1.02 14.89
C ALA A 131 -10.02 -1.71 15.71
N ARG A 132 -8.76 -1.27 15.56
CA ARG A 132 -7.63 -1.75 16.37
C ARG A 132 -7.85 -1.51 17.87
N SER A 133 -8.34 -0.33 18.24
CA SER A 133 -8.61 0.03 19.64
C SER A 133 -9.70 -0.84 20.28
N HIS A 134 -10.66 -1.32 19.49
CA HIS A 134 -11.64 -2.29 19.97
C HIS A 134 -11.06 -3.71 20.02
N ALA A 135 -10.32 -4.11 18.98
CA ALA A 135 -9.77 -5.44 18.85
C ALA A 135 -8.72 -5.79 19.91
N VAL A 136 -7.98 -4.81 20.43
CA VAL A 136 -6.94 -5.03 21.46
C VAL A 136 -7.51 -5.62 22.76
N HIS A 137 -8.80 -5.41 23.02
CA HIS A 137 -9.49 -5.91 24.21
C HIS A 137 -10.11 -7.30 24.02
N LEU A 138 -10.02 -7.88 22.82
CA LEU A 138 -10.53 -9.21 22.54
C LEU A 138 -9.54 -10.28 23.02
N GLY A 139 -10.06 -11.26 23.75
CA GLY A 139 -9.32 -12.44 24.19
C GLY A 139 -10.10 -13.71 23.85
N ASN A 140 -9.38 -14.83 23.83
CA ASN A 140 -9.97 -16.16 23.76
C ASN A 140 -9.76 -16.85 25.10
N GLU A 141 -10.77 -17.56 25.59
CA GLU A 141 -10.57 -18.49 26.70
C GLU A 141 -9.72 -19.67 26.21
N ASP A 142 -8.81 -20.14 27.08
CA ASP A 142 -7.95 -21.29 26.79
C ASP A 142 -8.82 -22.56 26.67
N PRO A 143 -8.90 -23.20 25.48
CA PRO A 143 -9.64 -24.44 25.33
C PRO A 143 -8.78 -25.56 25.92
N ARG A 144 -8.89 -25.78 27.23
CA ARG A 144 -8.36 -26.99 27.87
C ARG A 144 -9.03 -28.24 27.31
#